data_AF-A0A435TFI6-F1
#
_entry.id   AF-A0A435TFI6-F1
#
_cell.length_a   1.000
_cell.length_b   1.000
_cell.length_c   1.000
_cell.angle_alpha   90.00
_cell.angle_beta   90.00
_cell.angle_gamma   90.00
#
_symmetry.space_group_name_H-M   'P 1'
#
loop_
_entity.id
_entity.type
_entity.pdbx_description
1 polymer ?
#
loop_
_entity_poly.entity_id
_entity_poly.type
_entity_poly.pdbx_seq_one_letter_code
_entity_poly.pdbx_strand_id
1 'polypeptide(L)'
;IYTAPDFYRDNLRGEFLDYPFWLRAVAQHPSKVYPGRKWLFWQYSGSGLSHGVTGRIDLNVFHGDERQWRAWAGGRQTVADAN
;
A
#
# COMPACT_ATOMS: atom_id res chain seq x y z
N ILE A 1 6.41 -0.88 3.42
CA ILE A 1 6.57 0.43 4.11
C ILE A 1 5.25 1.17 4.06
N TYR A 2 4.66 1.50 5.21
CA TYR A 2 3.49 2.37 5.28
C TYR A 2 3.92 3.83 5.45
N THR A 3 3.27 4.77 4.76
CA THR A 3 3.56 6.21 4.92
C THR A 3 2.39 7.11 4.55
N ALA A 4 2.38 8.29 5.16
CA ALA A 4 1.53 9.42 4.80
C ALA A 4 2.24 10.38 3.81
N PRO A 5 1.50 11.29 3.16
CA PRO A 5 2.05 12.16 2.12
C PRO A 5 3.21 13.05 2.59
N ASP A 6 3.06 13.70 3.76
CA ASP A 6 4.08 14.62 4.28
C ASP A 6 5.37 13.88 4.61
N PHE A 7 5.27 12.76 5.36
CA PHE A 7 6.46 11.97 5.70
C PHE A 7 7.17 11.43 4.46
N TYR A 8 6.42 10.96 3.46
CA TYR A 8 7.01 10.49 2.22
C TYR A 8 7.73 11.61 1.47
N ARG A 9 7.10 12.79 1.36
CA ARG A 9 7.69 13.96 0.71
C ARG A 9 9.02 14.31 1.34
N ASP A 10 9.07 14.30 2.66
CA ASP A 10 10.19 14.86 3.41
C ASP A 10 11.33 13.83 3.59
N ASN A 11 11.04 12.53 3.52
CA ASN A 11 12.01 11.49 3.91
C ASN A 11 12.18 10.32 2.93
N LEU A 12 11.20 10.04 2.05
CA LEU A 12 11.16 8.77 1.29
C LEU A 12 11.12 8.96 -0.24
N ARG A 13 11.25 10.19 -0.73
CA ARG A 13 11.40 10.45 -2.17
C ARG A 13 12.72 9.86 -2.65
N GLY A 14 12.68 9.02 -3.67
CA GLY A 14 13.87 8.34 -4.20
C GLY A 14 14.32 7.12 -3.38
N GLU A 15 13.85 6.97 -2.14
CA GLU A 15 14.28 5.89 -1.26
C GLU A 15 13.46 4.61 -1.42
N PHE A 16 14.05 3.48 -1.00
CA PHE A 16 13.43 2.16 -0.90
C PHE A 16 12.67 1.73 -2.16
N LEU A 17 13.27 1.95 -3.34
CA LEU A 17 12.62 1.72 -4.64
C LEU A 17 12.13 0.27 -4.85
N ASP A 18 12.80 -0.68 -4.19
CA ASP A 18 12.49 -2.12 -4.30
C ASP A 18 11.57 -2.65 -3.19
N TYR A 19 11.13 -1.79 -2.28
CA TYR A 19 10.23 -2.19 -1.19
C TYR A 19 8.77 -1.92 -1.55
N PRO A 20 7.84 -2.83 -1.19
CA PRO A 20 6.42 -2.58 -1.39
C PRO A 20 5.95 -1.45 -0.47
N PHE A 21 5.26 -0.48 -1.05
CA PHE A 21 4.66 0.63 -0.31
C PHE A 21 3.17 0.40 -0.05
N TRP A 22 2.75 0.77 1.16
CA TRP A 22 1.36 0.97 1.55
C TRP A 22 1.14 2.47 1.72
N LEU A 23 0.52 3.12 0.74
CA LEU A 23 0.40 4.56 0.71
C LEU A 23 -0.94 5.01 1.28
N ARG A 24 -0.95 5.99 2.18
CA ARG A 24 -2.17 6.69 2.56
C ARG A 24 -2.45 7.85 1.60
N ALA A 25 -3.63 7.86 0.98
CA ALA A 25 -4.11 8.98 0.18
C ALA A 25 -5.64 8.99 0.16
N VAL A 26 -6.26 9.82 0.99
CA VAL A 26 -7.73 9.81 1.15
C VAL A 26 -8.45 10.82 0.26
N ALA A 27 -7.74 11.85 -0.22
CA ALA A 27 -8.33 12.92 -1.03
C ALA A 27 -8.20 12.69 -2.54
N GLN A 28 -7.17 11.97 -2.98
CA GLN A 28 -6.84 11.75 -4.39
C GLN A 28 -6.16 10.39 -4.57
N HIS A 29 -6.18 9.88 -5.81
CA HIS A 29 -5.49 8.64 -6.16
C HIS A 29 -3.97 8.75 -5.90
N PRO A 30 -3.29 7.66 -5.47
CA PRO A 30 -1.86 7.69 -5.16
C PRO A 30 -0.98 8.21 -6.29
N SER A 31 -1.36 8.03 -7.56
CA SER A 31 -0.58 8.56 -8.69
C SER A 31 -0.50 10.09 -8.75
N LYS A 32 -1.43 10.80 -8.10
CA LYS A 32 -1.38 12.28 -7.97
C LYS A 32 -0.59 12.72 -6.75
N VAL A 33 -0.73 11.99 -5.64
CA VAL A 33 -0.08 12.31 -4.36
C VAL A 33 1.39 11.87 -4.33
N TYR A 34 1.72 10.77 -5.01
CA TYR A 34 3.03 10.13 -5.07
C TYR A 34 3.43 9.82 -6.52
N PRO A 35 3.75 10.85 -7.34
CA PRO A 35 4.04 10.67 -8.76
C PRO A 35 5.19 9.68 -8.98
N GLY A 36 4.99 8.68 -9.84
CA GLY A 36 5.99 7.68 -10.19
C GLY A 36 6.29 6.62 -9.10
N ARG A 37 5.63 6.67 -7.93
CA ARG A 37 5.86 5.68 -6.88
C ARG A 37 4.98 4.45 -7.07
N LYS A 38 5.62 3.28 -7.20
CA LYS A 38 4.95 1.98 -7.13
C LYS A 38 4.40 1.77 -5.71
N TRP A 39 3.19 1.24 -5.62
CA TRP A 39 2.54 0.87 -4.36
C TRP A 39 1.86 -0.48 -4.49
N LEU A 40 1.75 -1.17 -3.37
CA LEU A 40 1.13 -2.48 -3.22
C LEU A 40 -0.22 -2.38 -2.51
N PHE A 41 -0.31 -1.49 -1.52
CA PHE A 41 -1.56 -1.17 -0.85
C PHE A 41 -1.83 0.33 -0.89
N TRP A 42 -3.11 0.67 -0.95
CA TRP A 42 -3.57 2.04 -0.84
C TRP A 42 -4.63 2.14 0.25
N GLN A 43 -4.36 2.94 1.28
CA GLN A 43 -5.37 3.38 2.24
C GLN A 43 -6.14 4.57 1.64
N TYR A 44 -7.37 4.33 1.23
CA TYR A 44 -8.21 5.31 0.52
C TYR A 44 -9.24 5.98 1.42
N SER A 45 -9.43 5.47 2.64
CA SER A 45 -10.31 6.08 3.64
C SER A 45 -9.78 5.79 5.05
N GLY A 46 -9.92 6.76 5.95
CA GLY A 46 -9.77 6.58 7.41
C GLY A 46 -11.08 6.80 8.15
N SER A 47 -12.19 6.59 7.44
CA SER A 47 -13.54 6.91 7.90
C SER A 47 -14.58 5.92 7.39
N GLY A 48 -14.16 4.72 7.01
CA GLY A 48 -15.08 3.66 6.62
C GLY A 48 -16.03 3.34 7.76
N LEU A 49 -17.30 3.11 7.43
CA LEU A 49 -18.27 2.46 8.30
C LEU A 49 -18.42 1.03 7.78
N SER A 50 -17.92 0.04 8.51
CA SER A 50 -18.17 -1.37 8.21
C SER A 50 -19.28 -1.89 9.11
N HIS A 51 -20.19 -2.68 8.55
CA HIS A 51 -21.25 -3.34 9.30
C HIS A 51 -20.62 -4.22 10.39
N GLY A 52 -20.83 -3.85 11.66
CA GLY A 52 -20.34 -4.61 12.81
C GLY A 52 -19.25 -3.94 13.66
N VAL A 53 -18.73 -2.77 13.27
CA VAL A 53 -17.76 -2.02 14.08
C VAL A 53 -18.32 -0.64 14.45
N THR A 54 -18.41 -0.35 15.74
CA THR A 54 -18.74 0.98 16.26
C THR A 54 -17.48 1.84 16.22
N GLY A 55 -17.14 2.39 15.05
CA GLY A 55 -15.96 3.24 14.88
C GLY A 55 -15.58 3.51 13.43
N ARG A 56 -14.75 4.53 13.21
CA ARG A 56 -14.13 4.81 11.91
C ARG A 56 -13.03 3.79 11.66
N ILE A 57 -13.08 3.12 10.51
CA ILE A 57 -12.05 2.16 10.11
C ILE A 57 -11.28 2.64 8.87
N ASP A 58 -10.05 2.18 8.77
CA ASP A 58 -9.23 2.37 7.58
C ASP A 58 -9.66 1.39 6.48
N LEU A 59 -9.99 1.91 5.30
CA LEU A 59 -10.29 1.10 4.13
C LEU A 59 -9.09 1.09 3.18
N ASN A 60 -8.76 -0.09 2.69
CA ASN A 60 -7.57 -0.34 1.91
C ASN A 60 -7.88 -1.19 0.68
N VAL A 61 -7.12 -0.98 -0.39
CA VAL A 61 -7.13 -1.83 -1.58
C VAL A 61 -5.74 -2.36 -1.88
N PHE A 62 -5.69 -3.59 -2.39
CA PHE A 62 -4.49 -4.20 -2.96
C PHE A 62 -4.34 -3.79 -4.42
N HIS A 63 -3.11 -3.55 -4.86
CA HIS A 63 -2.81 -3.26 -6.27
C HIS A 63 -2.71 -4.55 -7.07
N GLY A 64 -3.86 -5.09 -7.48
CA GLY A 64 -3.93 -6.28 -8.31
C GLY A 64 -5.28 -6.97 -8.24
N ASP A 65 -5.38 -8.07 -8.98
CA ASP A 65 -6.52 -8.98 -8.97
C ASP A 65 -6.44 -10.02 -7.83
N GLU A 66 -7.49 -10.84 -7.68
CA GLU A 66 -7.56 -11.88 -6.65
C GLU A 66 -6.47 -12.96 -6.79
N ARG A 67 -6.09 -13.31 -8.02
CA ARG A 67 -5.02 -14.30 -8.29
C ARG A 67 -3.68 -13.74 -7.82
N GLN A 68 -3.39 -12.49 -8.13
CA GLN A 68 -2.20 -11.77 -7.69
C GLN A 68 -2.17 -11.63 -6.17
N TRP A 69 -3.32 -11.33 -5.55
CA TRP A 69 -3.47 -11.32 -4.08
C TRP A 69 -3.10 -12.67 -3.47
N ARG A 70 -3.69 -13.77 -3.97
CA ARG A 70 -3.42 -15.13 -3.46
C ARG A 70 -1.96 -15.52 -3.63
N ALA A 71 -1.35 -15.20 -4.78
CA ALA A 71 0.06 -15.45 -5.03
C ALA A 71 0.97 -14.66 -4.07
N TRP A 72 0.62 -13.40 -3.79
CA TRP A 72 1.37 -12.56 -2.85
C TRP A 72 1.20 -13.03 -1.39
N ALA A 73 -0.03 -13.36 -0.99
CA ALA A 73 -0.38 -13.79 0.37
C ALA A 73 0.07 -15.23 0.71
N GLY A 74 0.15 -16.10 -0.30
CA GLY A 74 0.57 -17.50 -0.16
C GLY A 74 2.07 -17.68 0.10
N GLY A 75 2.84 -16.59 0.15
CA GLY A 75 4.26 -16.58 0.44
C GLY A 75 5.13 -16.83 -0.79
N ARG A 76 6.11 -15.95 -0.98
CA ARG A 76 7.38 -16.34 -1.60
C ARG A 76 7.91 -17.51 -0.77
N GLN A 77 8.00 -18.72 -1.33
CA GLN A 77 9.22 -19.48 -1.11
C GLN A 77 10.34 -18.52 -1.53
N THR A 78 11.12 -18.07 -0.55
CA THR A 78 12.39 -17.39 -0.79
C THR A 78 13.12 -18.21 -1.84
N VAL A 79 13.33 -17.62 -3.02
CA VAL A 79 14.33 -18.09 -3.97
C VAL A 79 15.67 -17.81 -3.28
N ALA A 80 16.04 -18.71 -2.39
CA ALA A 80 17.42 -19.03 -2.09
C ALA A 80 17.74 -20.28 -2.91
N ASP A 81 17.60 -20.16 -4.24
CA ASP A 81 18.38 -21.02 -5.12
C ASP A 81 19.78 -20.43 -5.12
N ALA A 82 20.66 -21.17 -4.45
CA ALA A 82 22.08 -20.90 -4.33
C ALA A 82 22.72 -20.76 -5.71
N ASN A 83 23.65 -19.81 -5.82
CA ASN A 83 24.73 -19.90 -6.81
C ASN A 83 25.60 -21.12 -6.52
#